data_AF-A0A2K3M014-F1
#
_entry.id   AF-A0A2K3M014-F1
#
_cell.length_a   1.000
_cell.length_b   1.000
_cell.length_c   1.000
_cell.angle_alpha   90.00
_cell.angle_beta   90.00
_cell.angle_gamma   90.00
#
_symmetry.space_group_name_H-M   'P 1'
#
loop_
_entity.id
_entity.type
_entity.pdbx_description
1 polymer ?
#
loop_
_entity_poly.entity_id
_entity_poly.type
_entity_poly.pdbx_seq_one_letter_code
_entity_poly.pdbx_strand_id
1 'polypeptide(L)' 'EEMLKGLSSVAWEKVDVSFISGLVKFEAHSLIQVTHPSRHIEGADVIQHMIDHFLT' A
#
# COMPACT_ATOMS: atom_id res chain seq x y z
N GLU A 1 4.32 -16.20 -16.21
CA GLU A 1 5.40 -16.76 -15.35
C GLU A 1 6.49 -15.76 -14.93
N GLU A 2 7.10 -14.95 -15.80
CA GLU A 2 8.26 -14.11 -15.42
C GLU A 2 8.02 -13.16 -14.22
N MET A 3 6.85 -12.51 -14.12
CA MET A 3 6.52 -11.68 -12.95
C MET A 3 6.47 -12.48 -11.64
N LEU A 4 5.87 -13.67 -11.64
CA LEU A 4 5.78 -14.52 -10.44
C LEU A 4 7.17 -15.01 -10.01
N LYS A 5 8.05 -15.28 -10.97
CA LYS A 5 9.43 -15.70 -10.72
C LYS A 5 10.26 -14.55 -10.13
N GLY A 6 10.10 -13.33 -10.64
CA GLY A 6 10.70 -12.13 -10.06
C GLY A 6 10.20 -11.85 -8.64
N LEU A 7 8.88 -11.90 -8.44
CA LEU A 7 8.26 -11.69 -7.13
C LEU A 7 8.70 -12.75 -6.11
N SER A 8 8.85 -14.02 -6.50
CA SER A 8 9.31 -15.07 -5.58
C SER A 8 10.82 -15.02 -5.26
N SER A 9 11.60 -14.23 -6.00
CA SER A 9 13.06 -14.11 -5.79
C SER A 9 13.46 -13.07 -4.74
N VAL A 10 12.50 -12.27 -4.25
CA VAL A 10 12.72 -11.25 -3.22
C VAL A 10 12.07 -11.64 -1.89
N ALA A 11 12.67 -11.23 -0.77
CA ALA A 11 12.12 -11.47 0.56
C ALA A 11 10.91 -10.54 0.79
N TRP A 12 9.75 -11.13 1.11
CA TRP A 12 8.54 -10.39 1.40
C TRP A 12 8.39 -10.14 2.90
N GLU A 13 8.05 -8.90 3.24
CA GLU A 13 7.53 -8.55 4.56
C GLU A 13 6.01 -8.39 4.47
N LYS A 14 5.29 -9.01 5.42
CA LYS A 14 3.85 -8.82 5.54
C LYS A 14 3.58 -7.55 6.35
N VAL A 15 2.90 -6.60 5.72
CA VAL A 15 2.49 -5.34 6.35
C VAL A 15 0.97 -5.35 6.45
N ASP A 16 0.44 -5.28 7.67
CA ASP A 16 -1.00 -5.19 7.92
C ASP A 16 -1.45 -3.73 7.88
N VAL A 17 -2.42 -3.44 7.01
CA VAL A 17 -2.98 -2.10 6.80
C VAL A 17 -4.51 -2.13 6.96
N SER A 18 -5.08 -1.06 7.53
CA SER A 18 -6.51 -0.98 7.85
C SER A 18 -7.15 0.23 7.17
N PHE A 19 -8.20 -0.01 6.38
CA PHE A 19 -8.95 0.99 5.62
C PHE A 19 -10.37 1.21 6.16
N ILE A 20 -10.54 1.06 7.49
CA ILE A 20 -11.86 0.96 8.14
C ILE A 20 -12.63 2.28 8.15
N SER A 21 -11.96 3.43 8.02
CA SER A 21 -12.58 4.77 8.04
C SER A 21 -12.91 5.34 6.66
N GLY A 22 -12.55 4.65 5.58
CA GLY A 22 -12.71 5.10 4.21
C GLY A 22 -14.15 5.05 3.75
N LEU A 23 -14.60 6.14 3.10
CA LEU A 23 -15.92 6.23 2.47
C LEU A 23 -16.15 5.16 1.38
N VAL A 24 -15.08 4.52 0.89
CA VAL A 24 -15.13 3.57 -0.23
C VAL A 24 -14.49 2.24 0.18
N LYS A 25 -15.26 1.38 0.85
CA LYS A 25 -14.86 0.03 1.28
C LYS A 25 -14.35 -0.89 0.16
N PHE A 26 -14.57 -0.52 -1.10
CA PHE A 26 -14.30 -1.35 -2.28
C PHE A 26 -13.11 -0.88 -3.13
N GLU A 27 -12.41 0.19 -2.74
CA GLU A 27 -11.31 0.76 -3.54
C GLU A 27 -9.96 0.71 -2.82
N ALA A 28 -9.68 -0.34 -2.04
CA ALA A 28 -8.39 -0.52 -1.36
C ALA A 28 -7.18 -0.34 -2.30
N HIS A 29 -7.31 -0.78 -3.56
CA HIS A 29 -6.28 -0.60 -4.59
C HIS A 29 -6.02 0.88 -4.95
N SER A 30 -7.04 1.72 -4.96
CA SER A 30 -6.93 3.17 -5.21
C SER A 30 -6.46 3.93 -3.96
N LEU A 31 -6.78 3.40 -2.77
CA LEU A 31 -6.34 3.97 -1.49
C LEU A 31 -4.82 3.92 -1.37
N ILE A 32 -4.19 2.79 -1.66
CA ILE A 32 -2.73 2.62 -1.60
C ILE A 32 -1.98 3.66 -2.47
N GLN A 33 -2.57 4.11 -3.57
CA GLN A 33 -1.94 5.06 -4.50
C GLN A 33 -2.12 6.54 -4.10
N VAL A 34 -2.95 6.84 -3.09
CA VAL A 34 -3.22 8.20 -2.57
C VAL A 34 -3.46 9.24 -3.66
N THR A 35 -4.12 8.86 -4.77
CA THR A 35 -4.28 9.74 -5.95
C THR A 35 -5.04 11.03 -5.64
N HIS A 36 -5.95 11.00 -4.67
CA HIS A 36 -6.71 12.17 -4.20
C HIS A 36 -6.64 12.25 -2.67
N PRO A 37 -5.87 13.19 -2.10
CA PRO A 37 -5.59 13.24 -0.66
C PRO A 37 -6.84 13.25 0.23
N SER A 38 -7.91 13.94 -0.19
CA SER A 38 -9.16 14.03 0.59
C SER A 38 -10.02 12.78 0.55
N ARG A 39 -9.80 11.87 -0.41
CA ARG A 39 -10.57 10.62 -0.58
C ARG A 39 -9.78 9.39 -0.16
N HIS A 40 -8.46 9.46 -0.29
CA HIS A 40 -7.55 8.32 -0.11
C HIS A 40 -6.58 8.52 1.05
N ILE A 41 -6.93 9.37 2.02
CA ILE A 41 -6.06 9.72 3.17
C ILE A 41 -5.57 8.49 3.94
N GLU A 42 -6.36 7.42 3.97
CA GLU A 42 -5.99 6.15 4.63
C GLU A 42 -4.79 5.44 3.99
N GLY A 43 -4.50 5.72 2.71
CA GLY A 43 -3.31 5.19 2.07
C GLY A 43 -2.02 5.95 2.41
N ALA A 44 -2.12 7.12 3.07
CA ALA A 44 -0.95 7.90 3.44
C ALA A 44 -0.03 7.14 4.41
N ASP A 45 -0.60 6.35 5.33
CA ASP A 45 0.17 5.50 6.25
C ASP A 45 0.99 4.44 5.51
N VAL A 46 0.48 3.94 4.38
CA VAL A 46 1.19 2.98 3.52
C VAL A 46 2.40 3.65 2.85
N ILE A 47 2.22 4.87 2.33
CA ILE A 47 3.31 5.64 1.73
C ILE A 47 4.38 5.99 2.76
N GLN A 48 3.98 6.40 3.97
CA GLN A 48 4.92 6.70 5.04
C GLN A 48 5.73 5.45 5.43
N HIS A 49 5.09 4.30 5.59
CA HIS A 49 5.78 3.04 5.87
C HIS A 49 6.82 2.71 4.77
N MET A 50 6.46 2.88 3.49
CA MET A 50 7.42 2.69 2.40
C MET A 50 8.61 3.65 2.49
N ILE A 51 8.37 4.94 2.75
CA ILE A 51 9.44 5.94 2.91
C ILE A 51 10.39 5.54 4.05
N ASP A 52 9.83 5.19 5.21
CA ASP A 52 10.62 4.81 6.39
C ASP A 52 11.48 3.57 6.10
N HIS A 53 10.95 2.61 5.34
CA HIS A 53 11.64 1.35 5.02
C HIS A 53 12.69 1.49 3.90
N PHE A 54 12.50 2.40 2.94
CA PHE A 54 13.46 2.64 1.85
C PHE A 54 14.56 3.65 2.20
N LEU A 55 14.35 4.50 3.21
CA LEU A 55 15.34 5.48 3.67
C LEU A 55 16.22 4.98 4.84
N THR A 56 15.97 3.77 5.35
CA THR A 56 16.85 3.00 6.24
C THR A 56 17.81 2.09 5.49
#